data_AF-A0A3B0PBM8-F1
#
_entry.id   AF-A0A3B0PBM8-F1
#
_cell.length_a   1.000
_cell.length_b   1.000
_cell.length_c   1.000
_cell.angle_alpha   90.00
_cell.angle_beta   90.00
_cell.angle_gamma   90.00
#
_symmetry.space_group_name_H-M   'P 1'
#
loop_
_entity.id
_entity.type
_entity.pdbx_description
1 polymer ?
#
loop_
_entity_poly.entity_id
_entity_poly.type
_entity_poly.pdbx_seq_one_letter_code
_entity_poly.pdbx_strand_id
1 'polypeptide(L)' 'MFYDAKNFNSKLNFIDTSKIKNMQGAFQKASKFNQDISNW' A
#
# COMPACT_ATOMS: atom_id res chain seq x y z
N MET A 1 3.83 -5.28 1.64
CA MET A 1 4.61 -4.61 0.57
C MET A 1 5.13 -3.24 1.02
N PHE A 2 4.45 -2.52 1.92
CA PHE A 2 4.90 -1.22 2.49
C PHE A 2 5.19 -1.29 3.99
N TYR A 3 5.53 -2.47 4.51
CA TYR A 3 5.90 -2.64 5.91
C TYR A 3 7.15 -1.79 6.19
N ASP A 4 7.01 -0.82 7.10
CA ASP A 4 8.02 0.19 7.46
C ASP A 4 8.29 1.32 6.45
N ALA A 5 7.44 1.47 5.43
CA ALA A 5 7.52 2.58 4.49
C ALA A 5 6.90 3.87 5.07
N LYS A 6 7.41 4.32 6.22
CA LYS A 6 6.88 5.46 6.99
C LYS A 6 6.78 6.77 6.20
N ASN A 7 7.64 6.94 5.20
CA ASN A 7 7.69 8.12 4.33
C ASN A 7 7.08 7.89 2.95
N PHE A 8 6.49 6.72 2.70
CA PHE A 8 5.91 6.43 1.41
C PHE A 8 4.54 7.10 1.26
N ASN A 9 4.45 8.03 0.33
CA ASN A 9 3.20 8.69 -0.08
C ASN A 9 3.13 8.87 -1.61
N SER A 10 3.76 7.96 -2.36
CA SER A 10 3.68 8.00 -3.82
C SER A 10 2.40 7.37 -4.31
N LYS A 11 1.83 7.94 -5.39
CA LYS A 11 0.67 7.37 -6.07
C LYS A 11 0.96 5.94 -6.50
N LEU A 12 0.15 5.02 -6.03
CA LEU A 12 0.19 3.62 -6.44
C LEU A 12 -0.84 3.43 -7.54
N ASN A 13 -0.49 3.87 -8.74
CA ASN A 13 -1.40 3.82 -9.89
C ASN A 13 -1.66 2.40 -10.39
N PHE A 14 -0.80 1.43 -10.06
CA PHE A 14 -0.92 0.04 -10.48
C PHE A 14 -0.20 -0.88 -9.48
N ILE A 15 -0.96 -1.49 -8.58
CA ILE A 15 -0.52 -2.71 -7.91
C ILE A 15 -1.50 -3.80 -8.34
N ASP A 16 -1.01 -4.80 -9.07
CA ASP A 16 -1.79 -6.00 -9.33
C ASP A 16 -1.93 -6.81 -8.03
N THR A 17 -3.06 -6.63 -7.36
CA THR A 17 -3.38 -7.31 -6.10
C THR A 17 -3.93 -8.73 -6.32
N SER A 18 -4.17 -9.15 -7.57
CA SER A 18 -4.80 -10.44 -7.91
C SER A 18 -4.02 -11.66 -7.42
N LYS A 19 -2.71 -11.51 -7.21
CA LYS A 19 -1.81 -12.57 -6.69
C LYS A 19 -1.55 -12.46 -5.19
N ILE A 20 -2.03 -11.40 -4.54
CA ILE A 20 -1.77 -11.17 -3.11
C ILE A 20 -2.83 -11.92 -2.29
N LYS A 21 -2.44 -13.07 -1.74
CA LYS A 21 -3.31 -13.87 -0.86
C LYS A 21 -3.46 -13.29 0.55
N ASN A 22 -2.53 -12.44 0.99
CA ASN A 22 -2.56 -11.85 2.34
C ASN A 22 -2.06 -10.40 2.31
N MET A 23 -2.97 -9.47 2.62
CA MET A 23 -2.71 -8.03 2.75
C MET A 23 -2.41 -7.60 4.20
N GLN A 24 -2.46 -8.53 5.15
CA GLN A 24 -2.24 -8.24 6.56
C GLN A 24 -0.83 -7.65 6.73
N GLY A 25 -0.75 -6.44 7.25
CA GLY A 25 0.50 -5.73 7.43
C GLY A 25 1.01 -4.96 6.21
N ALA A 26 0.29 -4.95 5.07
CA ALA A 26 0.75 -4.27 3.86
C ALA A 26 1.03 -2.78 4.06
N PHE A 27 0.25 -2.11 4.93
CA PHE A 27 0.36 -0.69 5.30
C PHE A 27 0.73 -0.50 6.78
N GLN A 28 1.16 -1.57 7.45
CA GLN A 28 1.56 -1.47 8.84
C GLN A 28 2.83 -0.61 8.89
N LYS A 29 2.71 0.57 9.51
CA LYS A 29 3.69 1.67 9.58
C LYS A 29 3.74 2.62 8.38
N ALA A 30 2.83 2.55 7.41
CA ALA A 30 2.71 3.53 6.33
C ALA A 30 1.93 4.79 6.78
N SER A 31 2.40 5.47 7.83
CA SER A 31 1.67 6.55 8.51
C SER A 31 1.48 7.82 7.67
N LYS A 32 2.26 8.01 6.60
CA LYS A 32 2.16 9.16 5.68
C LYS A 32 1.37 8.84 4.40
N PHE A 33 0.93 7.60 4.22
CA PHE A 33 0.19 7.22 3.02
C PHE A 33 -1.24 7.78 3.09
N ASN A 34 -1.60 8.66 2.15
CA ASN A 34 -2.95 9.24 2.07
C ASN A 34 -3.58 9.15 0.67
N GLN A 35 -3.04 8.28 -0.19
CA GLN A 35 -3.49 8.17 -1.58
C GLN A 35 -4.78 7.36 -1.67
N ASP A 36 -5.60 7.70 -2.65
CA ASP A 36 -6.80 6.94 -3.00
C ASP A 36 -6.41 5.54 -3.52
N ILE A 37 -7.05 4.52 -2.97
CA ILE A 37 -6.85 3.10 -3.30
C ILE A 37 -8.10 2.46 -3.90
N SER A 38 -9.10 3.26 -4.27
CA SER A 38 -10.36 2.77 -4.85
C SER A 38 -10.17 2.01 -6.17
N ASN A 39 -8.99 2.15 -6.82
CA ASN A 39 -8.61 1.50 -8.07
C ASN A 39 -7.55 0.38 -7.90
N TRP A 40 -7.36 -0.17 -6.69
CA TRP A 40 -6.48 -1.33 -6.42
C TRP A 40 -7.16 -2.69 -6.53
#